data_AF-A0A382EF57-F1
#
_entry.id   AF-A0A382EF57-F1
#
_cell.length_a   1.000
_cell.length_b   1.000
_cell.length_c   1.000
_cell.angle_alpha   90.00
_cell.angle_beta   90.00
_cell.angle_gamma   90.00
#
_symmetry.space_group_name_H-M   'P 1'
#
loop_
_entity.id
_entity.type
_entity.pdbx_description
1 polymer ?
#
loop_
_entity_poly.entity_id
_entity_poly.type
_entity_poly.pdbx_seq_one_letter_code
_entity_poly.pdbx_strand_id
1 'polypeptide(L)'
;MSDVASKLKVSELDFDAIKTNLKNFLGDQNELADYNFDGSAMAVLMDLLAYNTHYNAFYLNMIVNEMFLDTASLRNSVVSRAKHLGYTPTSVRGAKAYVDLTITPANTPANIVIAKDTQFNATVNGISYIFSTSNSATLNVNANGIYTTANVELQQGILLTHRYNANTSDPDQRFILPNANTDTSSLVVQIQTSATSSNLYTYSVANDTTSINSTANVYFLEEDTDSKYRVYFGDGTIGRALTTGNIVILKS
;
A
#
# COMPACT_ATOMS: atom_id res chain seq x y z
N MET A 1 56.99 5.93 24.97
CA MET A 1 57.27 5.22 23.71
C MET A 1 55.95 5.14 22.97
N SER A 2 56.00 5.45 21.67
CA SER A 2 54.91 5.75 20.73
C SER A 2 53.54 5.14 21.01
N ASP A 3 52.51 5.99 21.16
CA ASP A 3 51.11 5.68 20.86
C ASP A 3 51.01 5.22 19.39
N VAL A 4 51.23 3.94 19.14
CA VAL A 4 50.77 3.34 17.89
C VAL A 4 49.28 3.11 18.11
N ALA A 5 48.46 4.08 17.71
CA ALA A 5 47.03 3.86 17.60
C ALA A 5 46.83 2.61 16.74
N SER A 6 46.48 1.47 17.37
CA SER A 6 46.18 0.22 16.67
C SER A 6 45.08 0.55 15.67
N LYS A 7 45.46 0.63 14.40
CA LYS A 7 44.60 1.17 13.37
C LYS A 7 43.57 0.09 13.04
N LEU A 8 42.34 0.30 13.50
CA LEU A 8 41.23 -0.58 13.20
C LEU A 8 41.09 -0.74 11.67
N LYS A 9 41.24 -1.97 11.18
CA LYS A 9 41.04 -2.31 9.78
C LYS A 9 39.60 -2.81 9.62
N VAL A 10 38.71 -2.07 8.95
CA VAL A 10 37.26 -2.40 8.88
C VAL A 10 36.83 -2.80 7.46
N SER A 11 37.77 -3.19 6.59
CA SER A 11 37.47 -3.50 5.18
C SER A 11 37.09 -4.96 4.94
N GLU A 12 37.28 -5.83 5.92
CA GLU A 12 37.10 -7.27 5.79
C GLU A 12 35.72 -7.68 6.30
N LEU A 13 34.98 -8.44 5.49
CA LEU A 13 33.62 -8.90 5.79
C LEU A 13 33.57 -10.40 6.10
N ASP A 14 34.64 -11.14 5.80
CA ASP A 14 34.72 -12.58 6.05
C ASP A 14 34.96 -12.87 7.53
N PHE A 15 34.32 -13.92 8.06
CA PHE A 15 34.36 -14.27 9.47
C PHE A 15 35.78 -14.50 9.97
N ASP A 16 36.59 -15.29 9.24
CA ASP A 16 37.96 -15.62 9.64
C ASP A 16 38.88 -14.38 9.59
N ALA A 17 38.63 -13.48 8.64
CA ALA A 17 39.34 -12.21 8.53
C ALA A 17 38.96 -11.27 9.67
N ILE A 18 37.67 -11.11 9.99
CA ILE A 18 37.18 -10.33 11.13
C ILE A 18 37.78 -10.84 12.44
N LYS A 19 37.82 -12.16 12.65
CA LYS A 19 38.44 -12.77 13.82
C LYS A 19 39.94 -12.46 13.91
N THR A 20 40.65 -12.61 12.79
CA THR A 20 42.09 -12.30 12.71
C THR A 20 42.36 -10.82 12.99
N ASN A 21 41.51 -9.94 12.50
CA ASN A 21 41.57 -8.51 12.75
C ASN A 21 41.35 -8.15 14.22
N LEU A 22 40.31 -8.73 14.82
CA LEU A 22 40.02 -8.60 16.25
C LEU A 22 41.18 -9.13 17.10
N LYS A 23 41.82 -10.23 16.68
CA LYS A 23 43.00 -10.80 17.33
C LYS A 23 44.17 -9.83 17.29
N ASN A 24 44.45 -9.24 16.13
CA ASN A 24 45.51 -8.26 15.98
C ASN A 24 45.24 -7.00 16.83
N PHE A 25 43.99 -6.51 16.84
CA PHE A 25 43.58 -5.36 17.65
C PHE A 25 43.76 -5.60 19.16
N LEU A 26 43.40 -6.78 19.65
CA LEU A 26 43.57 -7.13 21.07
C LEU A 26 45.02 -7.46 21.42
N GLY A 27 45.79 -8.01 20.49
CA GLY A 27 47.22 -8.31 20.67
C GLY A 27 48.10 -7.06 20.74
N ASP A 28 47.65 -5.95 20.15
CA ASP A 28 48.33 -4.64 20.25
C ASP A 28 48.08 -3.92 21.59
N GLN A 29 47.19 -4.44 22.45
CA GLN A 29 46.87 -3.86 23.76
C GLN A 29 47.85 -4.37 24.83
N ASN A 30 48.52 -3.44 25.51
CA ASN A 30 49.51 -3.78 26.55
C ASN A 30 48.90 -4.54 27.74
N GLU A 31 47.61 -4.33 28.02
CA GLU A 31 46.87 -4.97 29.11
C GLU A 31 46.64 -6.47 28.88
N LEU A 32 46.68 -6.92 27.62
CA LEU A 32 46.38 -8.31 27.23
C LEU A 32 47.55 -9.00 26.52
N ALA A 33 48.76 -8.42 26.56
CA ALA A 33 49.95 -8.93 25.87
C ALA A 33 50.32 -10.39 26.26
N ASP A 34 49.96 -10.82 27.48
CA ASP A 34 50.26 -12.16 28.01
C ASP A 34 49.17 -13.21 27.67
N TYR A 35 48.04 -12.80 27.06
CA TYR A 35 46.94 -13.71 26.76
C TYR A 35 47.15 -14.46 25.43
N ASN A 36 46.99 -15.78 25.47
CA ASN A 36 46.96 -16.61 24.26
C ASN A 36 45.52 -16.69 23.70
N PHE A 37 45.31 -16.04 22.55
CA PHE A 37 44.03 -15.95 21.87
C PHE A 37 43.66 -17.19 21.01
N ASP A 38 44.54 -18.19 20.89
CA ASP A 38 44.31 -19.38 20.03
C ASP A 38 43.73 -20.60 20.77
N GLY A 39 43.82 -20.65 22.10
CA GLY A 39 43.44 -21.85 22.87
C GLY A 39 42.71 -21.60 24.19
N SER A 40 42.28 -20.37 24.45
CA SER A 40 41.64 -19.98 25.71
C SER A 40 40.12 -19.78 25.55
N ALA A 41 39.39 -19.66 26.67
CA ALA A 41 37.99 -19.19 26.69
C ALA A 41 37.81 -17.83 25.96
N MET A 42 38.88 -17.04 25.87
CA MET A 42 38.93 -15.81 25.07
C MET A 42 38.73 -16.08 23.57
N ALA A 43 39.21 -17.21 23.03
CA ALA A 43 39.01 -17.59 21.64
C ALA A 43 37.52 -17.79 21.32
N VAL A 44 36.78 -18.44 22.21
CA VAL A 44 35.33 -18.65 22.09
C VAL A 44 34.57 -17.34 22.18
N LEU A 45 34.99 -16.43 23.07
CA LEU A 45 34.39 -15.09 23.16
C LEU A 45 34.65 -14.26 21.88
N MET A 46 35.85 -14.35 21.32
CA MET A 46 36.19 -13.71 20.06
C MET A 46 35.39 -14.29 18.89
N ASP A 47 35.16 -15.61 18.87
CA ASP A 47 34.30 -16.25 17.88
C ASP A 47 32.86 -15.73 17.98
N LEU A 48 32.32 -15.56 19.18
CA LEU A 48 31.00 -14.98 19.40
C LEU A 48 30.91 -13.53 18.90
N LEU A 49 31.93 -12.72 19.18
CA LEU A 49 31.99 -11.31 18.74
C LEU A 49 32.17 -11.20 17.23
N ALA A 50 33.03 -12.01 16.62
CA ALA A 50 33.21 -12.08 15.17
C ALA A 50 31.91 -12.54 14.49
N TYR A 51 31.22 -13.52 15.07
CA TYR A 51 29.93 -14.00 14.58
C TYR A 51 28.87 -12.89 14.62
N ASN A 52 28.72 -12.19 15.75
CA ASN A 52 27.79 -11.07 15.86
C ASN A 52 28.12 -9.95 14.86
N THR A 53 29.41 -9.63 14.70
CA THR A 53 29.88 -8.59 13.76
C THR A 53 29.57 -8.99 12.32
N HIS A 54 29.82 -10.23 11.93
CA HIS A 54 29.52 -10.75 10.59
C HIS A 54 28.01 -10.68 10.29
N TYR A 55 27.15 -11.07 11.24
CA TYR A 55 25.70 -10.94 11.09
C TYR A 55 25.27 -9.48 10.92
N ASN A 56 25.76 -8.58 11.77
CA ASN A 56 25.47 -7.15 11.66
C ASN A 56 25.93 -6.57 10.32
N ALA A 57 27.13 -6.94 9.87
CA ALA A 57 27.66 -6.51 8.58
C ALA A 57 26.78 -6.98 7.41
N PHE A 58 26.33 -8.24 7.42
CA PHE A 58 25.39 -8.74 6.41
C PHE A 58 24.06 -7.98 6.45
N TYR A 59 23.48 -7.76 7.64
CA TYR A 59 22.24 -7.00 7.78
C TYR A 59 22.37 -5.56 7.29
N LEU A 60 23.47 -4.88 7.62
CA LEU A 60 23.72 -3.51 7.15
C LEU A 60 23.85 -3.45 5.63
N ASN A 61 24.56 -4.39 5.00
CA ASN A 61 24.64 -4.45 3.54
C ASN A 61 23.27 -4.65 2.91
N MET A 62 22.43 -5.52 3.47
CA MET A 62 21.07 -5.70 2.99
C MET A 62 20.22 -4.44 3.17
N ILE A 63 20.32 -3.75 4.31
CA ILE A 63 19.62 -2.49 4.55
C ILE A 63 20.06 -1.42 3.54
N VAL A 64 21.37 -1.27 3.30
CA VAL A 64 21.89 -0.28 2.34
C VAL A 64 21.38 -0.57 0.93
N ASN A 65 21.33 -1.84 0.52
CA ASN A 65 20.75 -2.20 -0.77
C ASN A 65 19.25 -1.86 -0.84
N GLU A 66 18.50 -1.98 0.25
CA GLU A 66 17.08 -1.61 0.32
C GLU A 66 16.83 -0.08 0.46
N MET A 67 17.87 0.73 0.73
CA MET A 67 17.76 2.19 0.84
C MET A 67 17.66 2.90 -0.51
N PHE A 68 18.30 2.36 -1.55
CA PHE A 68 18.29 2.95 -2.89
C PHE A 68 17.32 2.24 -3.82
N LEU A 69 16.64 3.01 -4.68
CA LEU A 69 15.58 2.50 -5.55
C LEU A 69 16.09 1.49 -6.59
N ASP A 70 17.33 1.66 -7.05
CA ASP A 70 17.99 0.82 -8.05
C ASP A 70 18.53 -0.50 -7.49
N THR A 71 18.96 -0.51 -6.23
CA THR A 71 19.48 -1.71 -5.56
C THR A 71 18.44 -2.47 -4.74
N ALA A 72 17.29 -1.86 -4.46
CA ALA A 72 16.24 -2.48 -3.63
C ALA A 72 15.66 -3.72 -4.31
N SER A 73 15.58 -4.81 -3.55
CA SER A 73 15.03 -6.08 -4.02
C SER A 73 13.61 -6.32 -3.49
N LEU A 74 13.29 -5.80 -2.30
CA LEU A 74 11.97 -5.94 -1.72
C LEU A 74 11.00 -4.96 -2.38
N ARG A 75 9.86 -5.46 -2.86
CA ARG A 75 8.81 -4.64 -3.48
C ARG A 75 8.35 -3.49 -2.56
N ASN A 76 8.18 -3.76 -1.27
CA ASN A 76 7.77 -2.74 -0.30
C ASN A 76 8.79 -1.58 -0.22
N SER A 77 10.09 -1.86 -0.31
CA SER A 77 11.13 -0.83 -0.36
C SER A 77 11.04 -0.02 -1.64
N VAL A 78 10.94 -0.68 -2.80
CA VAL A 78 10.80 -0.01 -4.11
C VAL A 78 9.58 0.92 -4.12
N VAL A 79 8.44 0.46 -3.64
CA VAL A 79 7.20 1.25 -3.56
C VAL A 79 7.34 2.44 -2.60
N SER A 80 7.96 2.25 -1.43
CA SER A 80 8.23 3.33 -0.48
C SER A 80 9.13 4.42 -1.08
N ARG A 81 10.13 4.05 -1.88
CA ARG A 81 11.00 4.99 -2.59
C ARG A 81 10.28 5.67 -3.75
N ALA A 82 9.48 4.95 -4.52
CA ALA A 82 8.68 5.51 -5.61
C ALA A 82 7.65 6.54 -5.10
N LYS A 83 7.06 6.30 -3.92
CA LYS A 83 6.20 7.26 -3.23
C LYS A 83 6.89 8.60 -2.96
N HIS A 84 8.17 8.59 -2.59
CA HIS A 84 8.93 9.84 -2.40
C HIS A 84 9.08 10.65 -3.69
N LEU A 85 9.07 9.97 -4.85
CA LEU A 85 9.08 10.59 -6.17
C LEU A 85 7.68 10.99 -6.67
N GLY A 86 6.65 10.82 -5.83
CA GLY A 86 5.26 11.11 -6.20
C GLY A 86 4.62 10.06 -7.12
N TYR A 87 5.22 8.87 -7.25
CA TYR A 87 4.67 7.78 -8.05
C TYR A 87 3.98 6.74 -7.17
N THR A 88 2.69 6.54 -7.42
CA THR A 88 1.91 5.43 -6.84
C THR A 88 1.79 4.32 -7.90
N PRO A 89 2.30 3.10 -7.64
CA PRO A 89 2.17 1.98 -8.56
C PRO A 89 0.70 1.60 -8.77
N THR A 90 0.40 1.03 -9.95
CA THR A 90 -0.95 0.57 -10.26
C THR A 90 -1.35 -0.63 -9.41
N SER A 91 -2.57 -0.60 -8.87
CA SER A 91 -3.16 -1.76 -8.19
C SER A 91 -3.52 -2.87 -9.15
N VAL A 92 -3.89 -4.03 -8.57
CA VAL A 92 -4.59 -5.08 -9.31
C VAL A 92 -5.84 -4.48 -9.99
N ARG A 93 -6.09 -4.90 -11.23
CA ARG A 93 -7.25 -4.45 -12.03
C ARG A 93 -8.19 -5.62 -12.24
N GLY A 94 -9.47 -5.43 -11.94
CA GLY A 94 -10.50 -6.42 -12.25
C GLY A 94 -10.74 -6.51 -13.76
N ALA A 95 -11.12 -7.69 -14.25
CA ALA A 95 -11.53 -7.84 -15.65
C ALA A 95 -12.79 -6.99 -15.92
N LYS A 96 -12.87 -6.45 -17.14
CA LYS A 96 -14.02 -5.68 -17.62
C LYS A 96 -14.69 -6.42 -18.76
N ALA A 97 -16.03 -6.45 -18.75
CA ALA A 97 -16.84 -7.02 -19.81
C ALA A 97 -17.96 -6.04 -20.17
N TYR A 98 -18.28 -5.96 -21.46
CA TYR A 98 -19.43 -5.19 -21.93
C TYR A 98 -20.49 -6.18 -22.40
N VAL A 99 -21.70 -6.06 -21.86
CA VAL A 99 -22.81 -6.95 -22.21
C VAL A 99 -24.05 -6.16 -22.59
N ASP A 100 -24.81 -6.73 -23.52
CA ASP A 100 -26.13 -6.25 -23.89
C ASP A 100 -27.16 -7.10 -23.15
N LEU A 101 -28.05 -6.46 -22.38
CA LEU A 101 -29.08 -7.16 -21.61
C LEU A 101 -30.45 -6.89 -22.24
N THR A 102 -31.21 -7.96 -22.40
CA THR A 102 -32.63 -7.89 -22.78
C THR A 102 -33.45 -8.37 -21.60
N ILE A 103 -34.27 -7.49 -21.03
CA ILE A 103 -35.09 -7.77 -19.85
C ILE A 103 -36.56 -7.76 -20.29
N THR A 104 -37.27 -8.83 -19.96
CA THR A 104 -38.71 -8.97 -20.20
C THR A 104 -39.42 -9.13 -18.84
N PRO A 105 -39.90 -8.04 -18.23
CA PRO A 105 -40.62 -8.12 -16.97
C PRO A 105 -42.03 -8.72 -17.17
N ALA A 106 -42.56 -9.35 -16.12
CA ALA A 106 -43.92 -9.90 -16.14
C ALA A 106 -45.03 -8.83 -16.10
N ASN A 107 -44.72 -7.69 -15.47
CA ASN A 107 -45.55 -6.48 -15.49
C ASN A 107 -44.90 -5.49 -16.48
N THR A 108 -45.64 -4.49 -16.98
CA THR A 108 -45.15 -3.48 -17.92
C THR A 108 -44.82 -2.13 -17.22
N PRO A 109 -43.74 -2.02 -16.43
CA PRO A 109 -43.37 -0.78 -15.75
C PRO A 109 -42.89 0.29 -16.75
N ALA A 110 -43.09 1.58 -16.46
CA ALA A 110 -42.65 2.64 -17.37
C ALA A 110 -41.11 2.68 -17.57
N ASN A 111 -40.35 2.31 -16.55
CA ASN A 111 -38.89 2.20 -16.59
C ASN A 111 -38.38 1.04 -15.72
N ILE A 112 -37.17 0.57 -16.02
CA ILE A 112 -36.41 -0.39 -15.20
C ILE A 112 -35.05 0.22 -14.92
N VAL A 113 -34.62 0.23 -13.66
CA VAL A 113 -33.28 0.68 -13.28
C VAL A 113 -32.44 -0.53 -12.92
N ILE A 114 -31.37 -0.76 -13.68
CA ILE A 114 -30.27 -1.64 -13.26
C ILE A 114 -29.44 -0.81 -12.30
N ALA A 115 -29.49 -1.16 -11.01
CA ALA A 115 -28.70 -0.48 -10.01
C ALA A 115 -27.20 -0.71 -10.26
N LYS A 116 -26.38 0.24 -9.86
CA LYS A 116 -24.93 0.03 -9.72
C LYS A 116 -24.70 -1.14 -8.76
N ASP A 117 -23.63 -1.89 -8.98
CA ASP A 117 -23.20 -3.00 -8.13
C ASP A 117 -24.16 -4.22 -8.14
N THR A 118 -25.01 -4.33 -9.16
CA THR A 118 -25.82 -5.53 -9.40
C THR A 118 -24.90 -6.68 -9.78
N GLN A 119 -25.00 -7.81 -9.08
CA GLN A 119 -24.09 -8.95 -9.23
C GLN A 119 -24.52 -9.90 -10.35
N PHE A 120 -23.54 -10.34 -11.13
CA PHE A 120 -23.64 -11.34 -12.18
C PHE A 120 -22.63 -12.45 -11.90
N ASN A 121 -22.98 -13.69 -12.22
CA ASN A 121 -22.05 -14.81 -12.16
C ASN A 121 -21.68 -15.24 -13.58
N ALA A 122 -20.38 -15.37 -13.85
CA ALA A 122 -19.85 -15.88 -15.10
C ALA A 122 -18.97 -17.09 -14.82
N THR A 123 -19.22 -18.19 -15.52
CA THR A 123 -18.42 -19.41 -15.39
C THR A 123 -17.51 -19.56 -16.60
N VAL A 124 -16.19 -19.63 -16.37
CA VAL A 124 -15.19 -19.88 -17.40
C VAL A 124 -14.41 -21.12 -17.00
N ASN A 125 -14.41 -22.15 -17.86
CA ASN A 125 -13.70 -23.42 -17.62
C ASN A 125 -14.02 -24.08 -16.27
N GLY A 126 -15.27 -23.97 -15.80
CA GLY A 126 -15.71 -24.54 -14.52
C GLY A 126 -15.40 -23.69 -13.28
N ILE A 127 -14.71 -22.56 -13.42
CA ILE A 127 -14.47 -21.60 -12.34
C ILE A 127 -15.51 -20.47 -12.43
N SER A 128 -16.22 -20.22 -11.34
CA SER A 128 -17.20 -19.12 -11.22
C SER A 128 -16.51 -17.82 -10.81
N TYR A 129 -16.84 -16.74 -11.52
CA TYR A 129 -16.37 -15.39 -11.26
C TYR A 129 -17.56 -14.46 -11.06
N ILE A 130 -17.45 -13.58 -10.06
CA ILE A 130 -18.49 -12.59 -9.79
C ILE A 130 -18.12 -11.28 -10.49
N PHE A 131 -19.08 -10.74 -11.22
CA PHE A 131 -19.04 -9.45 -11.86
C PHE A 131 -20.10 -8.55 -11.25
N SER A 132 -19.86 -7.24 -11.27
CA SER A 132 -20.80 -6.23 -10.78
C SER A 132 -20.93 -5.10 -11.80
N THR A 133 -22.10 -4.47 -11.87
CA THR A 133 -22.33 -3.33 -12.79
C THR A 133 -21.58 -2.09 -12.32
N SER A 134 -20.76 -1.52 -13.19
CA SER A 134 -19.93 -0.35 -12.86
C SER A 134 -20.75 0.91 -12.66
N ASN A 135 -21.86 1.05 -13.39
CA ASN A 135 -22.75 2.21 -13.37
C ASN A 135 -24.21 1.77 -13.29
N SER A 136 -25.08 2.64 -12.78
CA SER A 136 -26.52 2.45 -12.87
C SER A 136 -27.01 2.78 -14.28
N ALA A 137 -27.83 1.92 -14.86
CA ALA A 137 -28.46 2.14 -16.17
C ALA A 137 -29.97 2.19 -16.03
N THR A 138 -30.61 3.24 -16.52
CA THR A 138 -32.08 3.34 -16.59
C THR A 138 -32.55 2.96 -17.98
N LEU A 139 -33.45 2.00 -18.06
CA LEU A 139 -34.01 1.45 -19.29
C LEU A 139 -35.45 1.90 -19.45
N ASN A 140 -35.75 2.45 -20.62
CA ASN A 140 -37.09 2.81 -21.02
C ASN A 140 -37.69 1.68 -21.87
N VAL A 141 -39.01 1.54 -21.80
CA VAL A 141 -39.74 0.53 -22.57
C VAL A 141 -39.62 0.80 -24.06
N ASN A 142 -39.26 -0.21 -24.85
CA ASN A 142 -39.29 -0.12 -26.32
C ASN A 142 -40.72 -0.40 -26.84
N ALA A 143 -41.01 -0.06 -28.09
CA ALA A 143 -42.36 -0.17 -28.69
C ALA A 143 -43.00 -1.58 -28.58
N ASN A 144 -42.18 -2.62 -28.40
CA ASN A 144 -42.60 -4.02 -28.27
C ASN A 144 -42.71 -4.51 -26.81
N GLY A 145 -42.62 -3.63 -25.80
CA GLY A 145 -42.63 -4.03 -24.38
C GLY A 145 -41.34 -4.70 -23.88
N ILE A 146 -40.26 -4.62 -24.66
CA ILE A 146 -38.94 -5.19 -24.35
C ILE A 146 -38.02 -4.07 -23.87
N TYR A 147 -37.26 -4.33 -22.80
CA TYR A 147 -36.26 -3.39 -22.28
C TYR A 147 -34.89 -3.88 -22.72
N THR A 148 -34.26 -3.14 -23.64
CA THR A 148 -32.92 -3.44 -24.14
C THR A 148 -31.93 -2.41 -23.62
N THR A 149 -30.81 -2.87 -23.10
CA THR A 149 -29.64 -2.04 -22.82
C THR A 149 -28.50 -2.46 -23.72
N ALA A 150 -27.77 -1.48 -24.24
CA ALA A 150 -26.54 -1.72 -24.96
C ALA A 150 -25.35 -1.32 -24.08
N ASN A 151 -24.30 -2.14 -24.11
CA ASN A 151 -22.98 -1.81 -23.58
C ASN A 151 -22.93 -1.54 -22.07
N VAL A 152 -23.57 -2.40 -21.26
CA VAL A 152 -23.44 -2.33 -19.80
C VAL A 152 -22.05 -2.84 -19.39
N GLU A 153 -21.27 -1.96 -18.77
CA GLU A 153 -19.95 -2.30 -18.25
C GLU A 153 -20.06 -3.09 -16.94
N LEU A 154 -19.59 -4.33 -16.99
CA LEU A 154 -19.40 -5.22 -15.85
C LEU A 154 -17.92 -5.20 -15.44
N GLN A 155 -17.67 -5.02 -14.15
CA GLN A 155 -16.34 -5.13 -13.55
C GLN A 155 -16.29 -6.33 -12.61
N GLN A 156 -15.21 -7.11 -12.72
CA GLN A 156 -14.98 -8.27 -11.87
C GLN A 156 -14.73 -7.83 -10.42
N GLY A 157 -15.41 -8.49 -9.48
CA GLY A 157 -15.25 -8.24 -8.05
C GLY A 157 -16.58 -8.12 -7.30
N ILE A 158 -16.47 -7.92 -5.99
CA ILE A 158 -17.59 -7.67 -5.10
C ILE A 158 -17.32 -6.31 -4.45
N LEU A 159 -18.32 -5.43 -4.46
CA LEU A 159 -18.23 -4.15 -3.78
C LEU A 159 -18.05 -4.36 -2.28
N LEU A 160 -16.99 -3.79 -1.72
CA LEU A 160 -16.79 -3.68 -0.28
C LEU A 160 -16.87 -2.22 0.14
N THR A 161 -17.57 -1.97 1.25
CA THR A 161 -17.69 -0.64 1.84
C THR A 161 -17.06 -0.63 3.22
N HIS A 162 -16.06 0.22 3.41
CA HIS A 162 -15.39 0.46 4.68
C HIS A 162 -15.73 1.85 5.20
N ARG A 163 -16.00 1.97 6.50
CA ARG A 163 -16.33 3.23 7.15
C ARG A 163 -15.36 3.51 8.29
N TYR A 164 -14.80 4.71 8.32
CA TYR A 164 -13.87 5.18 9.35
C TYR A 164 -14.36 6.51 9.92
N ASN A 165 -14.29 6.66 11.24
CA ASN A 165 -14.59 7.93 11.90
C ASN A 165 -13.31 8.76 11.99
N ALA A 166 -13.28 9.91 11.35
CA ALA A 166 -12.15 10.82 11.38
C ALA A 166 -12.00 11.46 12.77
N ASN A 167 -10.79 11.40 13.31
CA ASN A 167 -10.40 12.05 14.56
C ASN A 167 -9.13 12.87 14.32
N THR A 168 -9.26 14.18 14.21
CA THR A 168 -8.13 15.09 13.97
C THR A 168 -7.22 15.25 15.19
N SER A 169 -7.61 14.72 16.35
CA SER A 169 -6.76 14.70 17.54
C SER A 169 -5.72 13.58 17.51
N ASP A 170 -5.91 12.58 16.65
CA ASP A 170 -5.01 11.45 16.48
C ASP A 170 -4.16 11.63 15.20
N PRO A 171 -2.88 12.02 15.33
CA PRO A 171 -2.00 12.21 14.18
C PRO A 171 -1.61 10.89 13.50
N ASP A 172 -1.75 9.75 14.18
CA ASP A 172 -1.37 8.43 13.67
C ASP A 172 -2.51 7.73 12.93
N GLN A 173 -3.69 8.35 12.86
CA GLN A 173 -4.86 7.77 12.21
C GLN A 173 -4.61 7.54 10.70
N ARG A 174 -4.87 6.31 10.23
CA ARG A 174 -4.76 5.92 8.82
C ARG A 174 -6.06 5.33 8.30
N PHE A 175 -6.44 5.71 7.08
CA PHE A 175 -7.59 5.16 6.36
C PHE A 175 -7.08 4.17 5.30
N ILE A 176 -7.03 2.89 5.66
CA ILE A 176 -6.41 1.83 4.84
C ILE A 176 -7.48 0.92 4.28
N LEU A 177 -7.42 0.60 2.99
CA LEU A 177 -8.16 -0.48 2.37
C LEU A 177 -7.55 -1.81 2.84
N PRO A 178 -8.29 -2.65 3.60
CA PRO A 178 -7.70 -3.81 4.27
C PRO A 178 -7.26 -4.92 3.32
N ASN A 179 -7.78 -4.94 2.09
CA ASN A 179 -7.53 -5.97 1.10
C ASN A 179 -6.43 -5.56 0.12
N ALA A 180 -5.44 -6.44 -0.07
CA ALA A 180 -4.34 -6.23 -1.01
C ALA A 180 -4.76 -6.31 -2.49
N ASN A 181 -5.86 -7.03 -2.78
CA ASN A 181 -6.39 -7.22 -4.13
C ASN A 181 -7.45 -6.18 -4.51
N THR A 182 -7.49 -5.04 -3.83
CA THR A 182 -8.44 -3.97 -4.13
C THR A 182 -8.06 -3.26 -5.42
N ASP A 183 -9.02 -3.13 -6.34
CA ASP A 183 -8.89 -2.29 -7.52
C ASP A 183 -9.10 -0.83 -7.14
N THR A 184 -8.01 -0.04 -7.17
CA THR A 184 -8.04 1.38 -6.82
C THR A 184 -8.72 2.25 -7.88
N SER A 185 -9.00 1.71 -9.07
CA SER A 185 -9.66 2.47 -10.14
C SER A 185 -11.18 2.49 -10.06
N SER A 186 -11.77 1.53 -9.36
CA SER A 186 -13.19 1.55 -8.97
C SER A 186 -13.42 2.22 -7.62
N LEU A 187 -12.34 2.65 -6.94
CA LEU A 187 -12.43 3.27 -5.62
C LEU A 187 -13.25 4.56 -5.68
N VAL A 188 -14.34 4.58 -4.92
CA VAL A 188 -15.14 5.77 -4.67
C VAL A 188 -14.96 6.17 -3.22
N VAL A 189 -14.41 7.37 -3.01
CA VAL A 189 -14.24 7.97 -1.68
C VAL A 189 -15.37 8.96 -1.43
N GLN A 190 -16.12 8.74 -0.37
CA GLN A 190 -17.18 9.65 0.05
C GLN A 190 -17.01 10.03 1.51
N ILE A 191 -17.30 11.29 1.83
CA ILE A 191 -17.27 11.78 3.22
C ILE A 191 -18.67 12.21 3.62
N GLN A 192 -19.11 11.68 4.75
CA GLN A 192 -20.30 12.11 5.45
C GLN A 192 -19.87 13.10 6.54
N THR A 193 -20.55 14.26 6.59
CA THR A 193 -20.17 15.36 7.49
C THR A 193 -20.29 15.02 8.97
N SER A 194 -21.28 14.21 9.35
CA SER A 194 -21.44 13.71 10.72
C SER A 194 -22.34 12.47 10.73
N ALA A 195 -22.36 11.73 11.85
CA ALA A 195 -23.27 10.61 12.03
C ALA A 195 -24.77 10.99 11.92
N THR A 196 -25.13 12.24 12.15
CA THR A 196 -26.52 12.74 12.08
C THR A 196 -26.90 13.30 10.72
N SER A 197 -25.92 13.66 9.89
CA SER A 197 -26.13 14.25 8.57
C SER A 197 -26.09 13.18 7.49
N SER A 198 -27.09 13.12 6.61
CA SER A 198 -27.11 12.21 5.46
C SER A 198 -26.36 12.73 4.23
N ASN A 199 -25.79 13.94 4.31
CA ASN A 199 -25.08 14.56 3.19
C ASN A 199 -23.76 13.85 2.91
N LEU A 200 -23.64 13.26 1.73
CA LEU A 200 -22.46 12.60 1.21
C LEU A 200 -21.76 13.48 0.18
N TYR A 201 -20.47 13.71 0.38
CA TYR A 201 -19.61 14.42 -0.57
C TYR A 201 -18.64 13.45 -1.20
N THR A 202 -18.69 13.29 -2.52
CA THR A 202 -17.74 12.45 -3.27
C THR A 202 -16.45 13.23 -3.53
N TYR A 203 -15.32 12.59 -3.31
CA TYR A 203 -13.99 13.16 -3.51
C TYR A 203 -13.35 12.54 -4.75
N SER A 204 -12.54 13.32 -5.46
CA SER A 204 -11.77 12.86 -6.63
C SER A 204 -10.29 12.66 -6.28
N VAL A 205 -9.62 11.73 -6.96
CA VAL A 205 -8.17 11.55 -6.80
C VAL A 205 -7.43 12.81 -7.26
N ALA A 206 -6.48 13.26 -6.44
CA ALA A 206 -5.59 14.37 -6.75
C ALA A 206 -4.45 13.87 -7.65
N ASN A 207 -4.53 14.21 -8.95
CA ASN A 207 -3.45 13.90 -9.90
C ASN A 207 -2.40 15.02 -10.01
N ASP A 208 -2.79 16.26 -9.71
CA ASP A 208 -1.93 17.45 -9.82
C ASP A 208 -2.19 18.38 -8.64
N THR A 209 -1.17 18.55 -7.79
CA THR A 209 -1.24 19.39 -6.60
C THR A 209 -1.26 20.89 -6.90
N THR A 210 -0.82 21.32 -8.09
CA THR A 210 -0.72 22.74 -8.45
C THR A 210 -2.08 23.39 -8.74
N SER A 211 -3.07 22.58 -9.12
CA SER A 211 -4.43 23.03 -9.47
C SER A 211 -5.42 22.99 -8.31
N ILE A 212 -4.98 22.49 -7.15
CA ILE A 212 -5.85 22.18 -6.01
C ILE A 212 -5.88 23.36 -5.04
N ASN A 213 -7.09 23.77 -4.65
CA ASN A 213 -7.31 24.79 -3.63
C ASN A 213 -7.76 24.17 -2.29
N SER A 214 -7.77 24.97 -1.23
CA SER A 214 -8.15 24.59 0.13
C SER A 214 -9.57 24.03 0.27
N THR A 215 -10.46 24.37 -0.65
CA THR A 215 -11.87 23.95 -0.62
C THR A 215 -12.15 22.73 -1.50
N ALA A 216 -11.17 22.26 -2.27
CA ALA A 216 -11.35 21.19 -3.23
C ALA A 216 -11.58 19.84 -2.51
N ASN A 217 -12.58 19.10 -2.97
CA ASN A 217 -12.92 17.77 -2.47
C ASN A 217 -12.03 16.72 -3.16
N VAL A 218 -10.76 16.69 -2.74
CA VAL A 218 -9.74 15.80 -3.30
C VAL A 218 -9.17 14.86 -2.25
N TYR A 219 -8.81 13.66 -2.67
CA TYR A 219 -8.08 12.71 -1.85
C TYR A 219 -6.81 12.28 -2.55
N PHE A 220 -5.85 11.82 -1.76
CA PHE A 220 -4.60 11.28 -2.24
C PHE A 220 -4.54 9.78 -1.93
N LEU A 221 -3.89 9.04 -2.82
CA LEU A 221 -3.80 7.59 -2.74
C LEU A 221 -2.33 7.18 -2.72
N GLU A 222 -1.98 6.41 -1.70
CA GLU A 222 -0.65 5.84 -1.55
C GLU A 222 -0.76 4.34 -1.29
N GLU A 223 0.24 3.62 -1.74
CA GLU A 223 0.41 2.24 -1.32
C GLU A 223 1.14 2.22 0.05
N ASP A 224 0.57 1.49 1.00
CA ASP A 224 1.17 1.17 2.30
C ASP A 224 1.86 -0.20 2.19
N THR A 225 2.21 -0.83 3.32
CA THR A 225 2.82 -2.16 3.32
C THR A 225 1.87 -3.25 2.79
N ASP A 226 2.44 -4.25 2.11
CA ASP A 226 1.76 -5.47 1.65
C ASP A 226 0.67 -5.23 0.60
N SER A 227 0.92 -4.32 -0.34
CA SER A 227 -0.01 -3.98 -1.44
C SER A 227 -1.37 -3.44 -0.99
N LYS A 228 -1.46 -2.96 0.25
CA LYS A 228 -2.65 -2.28 0.76
C LYS A 228 -2.57 -0.81 0.39
N TYR A 229 -3.72 -0.20 0.15
CA TYR A 229 -3.77 1.21 -0.22
C TYR A 229 -4.29 2.04 0.93
N ARG A 230 -3.64 3.17 1.18
CA ARG A 230 -4.05 4.18 2.13
C ARG A 230 -4.61 5.38 1.37
N VAL A 231 -5.77 5.84 1.83
CA VAL A 231 -6.34 7.13 1.44
C VAL A 231 -5.97 8.16 2.50
N TYR A 232 -5.57 9.34 2.06
CA TYR A 232 -5.38 10.50 2.91
C TYR A 232 -5.94 11.76 2.23
N PHE A 233 -6.12 12.80 3.03
CA PHE A 233 -6.81 14.02 2.63
C PHE A 233 -5.90 15.23 2.79
N GLY A 234 -6.34 16.35 2.23
CA GLY A 234 -5.63 17.61 2.32
C GLY A 234 -5.50 18.13 3.75
N ASP A 235 -4.64 19.13 3.90
CA ASP A 235 -4.35 19.82 5.17
C ASP A 235 -5.12 21.15 5.32
N GLY A 236 -6.00 21.48 4.37
CA GLY A 236 -6.70 22.77 4.32
C GLY A 236 -5.96 23.85 3.53
N THR A 237 -4.76 23.58 3.03
CA THR A 237 -4.08 24.39 2.01
C THR A 237 -4.19 23.70 0.66
N ILE A 238 -3.75 22.44 0.59
CA ILE A 238 -3.84 21.61 -0.60
C ILE A 238 -4.94 20.58 -0.38
N GLY A 239 -6.17 20.95 -0.74
CA GLY A 239 -7.36 20.13 -0.56
C GLY A 239 -7.99 20.30 0.82
N ARG A 240 -9.27 19.92 0.91
CA ARG A 240 -10.07 20.10 2.12
C ARG A 240 -9.59 19.19 3.25
N ALA A 241 -9.30 19.79 4.40
CA ALA A 241 -9.02 19.06 5.64
C ALA A 241 -10.26 18.36 6.18
N LEU A 242 -10.04 17.17 6.75
CA LEU A 242 -11.08 16.49 7.52
C LEU A 242 -11.34 17.23 8.83
N THR A 243 -12.59 17.20 9.27
CA THR A 243 -12.97 17.64 10.62
C THR A 243 -13.29 16.43 11.49
N THR A 244 -12.99 16.50 12.80
CA THR A 244 -13.35 15.45 13.75
C THR A 244 -14.85 15.16 13.69
N GLY A 245 -15.21 13.88 13.61
CA GLY A 245 -16.59 13.41 13.49
C GLY A 245 -17.08 13.20 12.06
N ASN A 246 -16.27 13.52 11.04
CA ASN A 246 -16.56 13.08 9.67
C ASN A 246 -16.47 11.55 9.58
N ILE A 247 -17.31 10.95 8.72
CA ILE A 247 -17.24 9.52 8.43
C ILE A 247 -16.70 9.37 7.00
N VAL A 248 -15.51 8.80 6.90
CA VAL A 248 -14.86 8.46 5.63
C VAL A 248 -15.40 7.11 5.17
N ILE A 249 -16.00 7.08 4.00
CA ILE A 249 -16.59 5.90 3.39
C ILE A 249 -15.78 5.56 2.14
N LEU A 250 -15.08 4.43 2.19
CA LEU A 250 -14.31 3.89 1.07
C LEU A 250 -15.10 2.75 0.45
N LYS A 251 -15.39 2.85 -0.84
CA LYS A 251 -16.12 1.84 -1.61
C LYS A 251 -15.24 1.36 -2.74
N SER A 252 -14.89 0.08 -2.78
CA SER A 252 -14.03 -0.49 -3.82
C SER A 252 -14.48 -1.86 -4.26
#